data_AF-A0A1Z5KIE7-F1
#
_entry.id   AF-A0A1Z5KIE7-F1
#
_cell.length_a   1.000
_cell.length_b   1.000
_cell.length_c   1.000
_cell.angle_alpha   90.00
_cell.angle_beta   90.00
_cell.angle_gamma   90.00
#
_symmetry.space_group_name_H-M   'P 1'
#
loop_
_entity.id
_entity.type
_entity.pdbx_description
1 polymer ?
#
loop_
_entity_poly.entity_id
_entity_poly.type
_entity_poly.pdbx_seq_one_letter_code
_entity_poly.pdbx_strand_id
1 'polypeptide(L)'
;MSGRHLLIRSSWALSLTQKRTMSAIPESLTRVGRTEVFPNEYPGQNYAFNWCLNGDGVTPLRKSAFRITKPLDLKVAGLAVPKTSPLRVKASDAIPEAGSDALSFETFDQVSQRTRDLLSLADHLYCPEGHVPGTKTGVRVITNAGHLATSLVAYLERAPRKEPPESLPITVYVLEQADTSESFAGFAIEEIEVSTAAAANADQEWTTGEGTAAPMEPKSVASVVIVGKKVDLKVVVAGLELSQKALAADEVEREAKKQQA
;
A
#
# COMPACT_ATOMS: atom_id res chain seq x y z
N MET A 1 -24.56 -75.56 -7.74
CA MET A 1 -23.84 -74.71 -8.71
C MET A 1 -24.84 -73.74 -9.32
N SER A 2 -24.84 -72.48 -8.88
CA SER A 2 -25.46 -71.34 -9.58
C SER A 2 -24.99 -70.08 -8.85
N GLY A 3 -23.88 -69.52 -9.33
CA GLY A 3 -23.37 -68.24 -8.86
C GLY A 3 -24.11 -67.11 -9.56
N ARG A 4 -24.52 -66.09 -8.79
CA ARG A 4 -24.88 -64.79 -9.34
C ARG A 4 -24.00 -63.73 -8.69
N HIS A 5 -23.13 -63.18 -9.53
CA HIS A 5 -22.30 -62.02 -9.27
C HIS A 5 -23.16 -60.80 -8.92
N LEU A 6 -22.87 -60.18 -7.77
CA LEU A 6 -23.33 -58.85 -7.42
C LEU A 6 -22.31 -57.85 -8.00
N LEU A 7 -22.71 -57.13 -9.05
CA LEU A 7 -21.92 -56.07 -9.69
C LEU A 7 -21.92 -54.83 -8.79
N ILE A 8 -20.75 -54.51 -8.23
CA ILE A 8 -20.43 -53.22 -7.62
C ILE A 8 -20.36 -52.19 -8.74
N ARG A 9 -21.32 -51.26 -8.80
CA ARG A 9 -21.23 -50.07 -9.65
C ARG A 9 -20.57 -48.94 -8.88
N SER A 10 -19.28 -48.75 -9.15
CA SER A 10 -18.54 -47.52 -8.89
C SER A 10 -19.11 -46.40 -9.76
N SER A 11 -19.73 -45.40 -9.13
CA SER A 11 -20.09 -44.13 -9.77
C SER A 11 -19.10 -43.06 -9.33
N TRP A 12 -18.05 -42.86 -10.12
CA TRP A 12 -17.18 -41.69 -10.08
C TRP A 12 -17.47 -40.85 -11.32
N ALA A 13 -18.17 -39.75 -11.12
CA ALA A 13 -18.36 -38.65 -12.06
C ALA A 13 -19.06 -37.54 -11.26
N LEU A 14 -18.77 -36.24 -11.38
CA LEU A 14 -17.75 -35.49 -12.07
C LEU A 14 -17.90 -34.07 -11.50
N SER A 15 -16.78 -33.41 -11.21
CA SER A 15 -16.58 -31.96 -11.13
C SER A 15 -17.82 -31.07 -11.00
N LEU A 16 -18.09 -30.57 -9.78
CA LEU A 16 -18.84 -29.33 -9.61
C LEU A 16 -17.98 -28.19 -10.15
N THR A 17 -18.18 -27.85 -11.43
CA THR A 17 -17.75 -26.56 -11.97
C THR A 17 -18.67 -25.52 -11.35
N GLN A 18 -18.28 -25.02 -10.18
CA GLN A 18 -18.92 -23.87 -9.57
C GLN A 18 -18.64 -22.68 -10.48
N LYS A 19 -19.62 -22.35 -11.34
CA LYS A 19 -19.67 -21.07 -12.04
C LYS A 19 -19.63 -19.99 -10.97
N ARG A 20 -18.43 -19.46 -10.75
CA ARG A 20 -18.17 -18.31 -9.90
C ARG A 20 -18.94 -17.15 -10.53
N THR A 21 -20.15 -16.89 -10.03
CA THR A 21 -20.94 -15.71 -10.37
C THR A 21 -20.12 -14.51 -9.93
N MET A 22 -19.50 -13.83 -10.90
CA MET A 22 -18.81 -12.56 -10.68
C MET A 22 -19.86 -11.51 -10.37
N SER A 23 -20.24 -11.40 -9.10
CA SER A 23 -21.10 -10.31 -8.65
C SER A 23 -20.27 -9.03 -8.49
N ALA A 24 -20.61 -8.09 -9.39
CA ALA A 24 -20.56 -6.64 -9.24
C ALA A 24 -19.19 -5.98 -9.07
N ILE A 25 -18.46 -5.88 -10.20
CA ILE A 25 -17.74 -4.63 -10.50
C ILE A 25 -18.81 -3.53 -10.61
N PRO A 26 -18.69 -2.37 -9.94
CA PRO A 26 -19.68 -1.30 -10.05
C PRO A 26 -19.85 -0.84 -11.51
N GLU A 27 -21.09 -0.58 -11.93
CA GLU A 27 -21.44 -0.21 -13.32
C GLU A 27 -20.68 1.02 -13.85
N SER A 28 -20.13 1.84 -12.96
CA SER A 28 -19.31 3.00 -13.29
C SER A 28 -17.94 2.67 -13.88
N LEU A 29 -17.50 1.40 -13.85
CA LEU A 29 -16.21 0.97 -14.38
C LEU A 29 -16.37 0.37 -15.78
N THR A 30 -16.16 1.19 -16.81
CA THR A 30 -15.98 0.71 -18.19
C THR A 30 -14.67 -0.06 -18.31
N ARG A 31 -14.74 -1.36 -18.63
CA ARG A 31 -13.58 -2.17 -19.02
C ARG A 31 -12.95 -1.59 -20.29
N VAL A 32 -11.66 -1.28 -20.24
CA VAL A 32 -10.91 -0.77 -21.40
C VAL A 32 -10.06 -1.93 -21.94
N GLY A 33 -10.67 -2.82 -22.74
CA GLY A 33 -9.94 -3.93 -23.36
C GLY A 33 -10.85 -5.05 -23.86
N ARG A 34 -10.49 -5.67 -24.99
CA ARG A 34 -11.07 -6.95 -25.42
C ARG A 34 -10.55 -8.02 -24.45
N THR A 35 -11.43 -8.87 -23.93
CA THR A 35 -11.14 -9.94 -22.95
C THR A 35 -10.04 -10.91 -23.35
N GLU A 36 -9.61 -10.90 -24.60
CA GLU A 36 -8.64 -11.80 -25.21
C GLU A 36 -7.20 -11.27 -25.22
N VAL A 37 -6.96 -10.02 -24.79
CA VAL A 37 -5.61 -9.42 -24.79
C VAL A 37 -5.12 -9.25 -23.36
N PHE A 38 -4.17 -10.10 -22.97
CA PHE A 38 -3.43 -9.95 -21.73
C PHE A 38 -2.38 -8.83 -21.88
N PRO A 39 -2.18 -7.96 -20.88
CA PRO A 39 -2.93 -7.87 -19.62
C PRO A 39 -4.27 -7.13 -19.74
N ASN A 40 -5.33 -7.67 -19.11
CA ASN A 40 -6.65 -7.03 -19.01
C ASN A 40 -6.63 -5.96 -17.89
N GLU A 41 -6.02 -4.80 -18.16
CA GLU A 41 -6.01 -3.69 -17.20
C GLU A 41 -7.33 -2.92 -17.18
N TYR A 42 -7.74 -2.51 -15.99
CA TYR A 42 -8.83 -1.55 -15.78
C TYR A 42 -8.63 -0.84 -14.44
N PRO A 43 -9.37 0.24 -14.14
CA PRO A 43 -9.17 0.94 -12.87
C PRO A 43 -9.41 0.00 -11.68
N GLY A 44 -8.44 -0.06 -10.77
CA GLY A 44 -8.43 -1.03 -9.68
C GLY A 44 -7.61 -2.30 -9.97
N GLN A 45 -7.24 -2.56 -11.22
CA GLN A 45 -6.41 -3.70 -11.64
C GLN A 45 -5.34 -3.21 -12.63
N ASN A 46 -4.35 -2.49 -12.10
CA ASN A 46 -3.18 -2.01 -12.84
C ASN A 46 -1.94 -2.78 -12.39
N TYR A 47 -1.22 -3.42 -13.32
CA TYR A 47 -0.15 -4.35 -12.97
C TYR A 47 1.05 -3.63 -12.36
N ALA A 48 1.48 -2.51 -12.95
CA ALA A 48 2.58 -1.72 -12.44
C ALA A 48 2.33 -1.29 -10.99
N PHE A 49 1.13 -0.76 -10.70
CA PHE A 49 0.78 -0.35 -9.35
C PHE A 49 0.68 -1.52 -8.36
N ASN A 50 0.11 -2.65 -8.78
CA ASN A 50 0.06 -3.85 -7.94
C ASN A 50 1.47 -4.37 -7.61
N TRP A 51 2.43 -4.24 -8.53
CA TRP A 51 3.84 -4.58 -8.29
C TRP A 51 4.48 -3.66 -7.25
N CYS A 52 4.21 -2.35 -7.33
CA CYS A 52 4.67 -1.42 -6.30
C CYS A 52 4.09 -1.74 -4.92
N LEU A 53 2.80 -2.10 -4.84
CA LEU A 53 2.20 -2.52 -3.57
C LEU A 53 2.84 -3.79 -3.01
N ASN A 54 3.21 -4.75 -3.87
CA ASN A 54 3.98 -5.92 -3.45
C ASN A 54 5.35 -5.53 -2.86
N GLY A 55 6.00 -4.50 -3.43
CA GLY A 55 7.22 -3.92 -2.88
C GLY A 55 7.02 -3.32 -1.48
N ASP A 56 5.85 -2.74 -1.21
CA ASP A 56 5.43 -2.30 0.13
C ASP A 56 4.90 -3.46 1.01
N GLY A 57 5.02 -4.71 0.56
CA GLY A 57 4.58 -5.89 1.30
C GLY A 57 3.06 -6.11 1.34
N VAL A 58 2.28 -5.45 0.49
CA VAL A 58 0.83 -5.65 0.36
C VAL A 58 0.51 -6.21 -1.02
N THR A 59 -0.06 -7.42 -1.07
CA THR A 59 -0.47 -8.06 -2.32
C THR A 59 -1.98 -7.96 -2.49
N PRO A 60 -2.51 -7.18 -3.44
CA PRO A 60 -3.97 -7.14 -3.68
C PRO A 60 -4.47 -8.48 -4.23
N LEU A 61 -5.01 -9.36 -3.37
CA LEU A 61 -5.43 -10.72 -3.77
C LEU A 61 -6.90 -10.80 -4.24
N ARG A 62 -7.73 -9.81 -3.90
CA ARG A 62 -9.18 -9.87 -4.14
C ARG A 62 -9.64 -9.07 -5.35
N LYS A 63 -10.23 -7.88 -5.15
CA LYS A 63 -10.95 -7.19 -6.23
C LYS A 63 -10.13 -6.06 -6.83
N SER A 64 -9.76 -5.06 -6.04
CA SER A 64 -9.21 -3.84 -6.64
C SER A 64 -8.29 -3.05 -5.71
N ALA A 65 -7.22 -2.50 -6.28
CA ALA A 65 -6.36 -1.49 -5.66
C ALA A 65 -6.38 -0.20 -6.48
N PHE A 66 -6.88 0.88 -5.89
CA PHE A 66 -7.01 2.18 -6.55
C PHE A 66 -5.88 3.11 -6.13
N ARG A 67 -5.00 3.48 -7.07
CA ARG A 67 -4.05 4.57 -6.87
C ARG A 67 -4.78 5.91 -6.99
N ILE A 68 -4.74 6.73 -5.95
CA ILE A 68 -5.53 7.97 -5.86
C ILE A 68 -4.59 9.16 -5.66
N THR A 69 -4.38 9.94 -6.73
CA THR A 69 -3.46 11.10 -6.73
C THR A 69 -4.17 12.43 -6.90
N LYS A 70 -5.43 12.39 -7.32
CA LYS A 70 -6.27 13.57 -7.56
C LYS A 70 -7.73 13.25 -7.23
N PRO A 71 -8.57 14.27 -6.98
CA PRO A 71 -9.96 14.04 -6.61
C PRO A 71 -10.79 13.31 -7.68
N LEU A 72 -10.40 13.36 -8.96
CA LEU A 72 -11.08 12.59 -10.01
C LEU A 72 -10.89 11.07 -9.84
N ASP A 73 -9.76 10.63 -9.30
CA ASP A 73 -9.48 9.21 -9.10
C ASP A 73 -10.41 8.61 -8.02
N LEU A 74 -10.91 9.44 -7.08
CA LEU A 74 -11.94 9.03 -6.11
C LEU A 74 -13.22 8.60 -6.81
N LYS A 75 -13.67 9.33 -7.85
CA LYS A 75 -14.88 8.96 -8.61
C LYS A 75 -14.70 7.62 -9.31
N VAL A 76 -13.51 7.37 -9.84
CA VAL A 76 -13.16 6.09 -10.48
C VAL A 76 -13.20 4.95 -9.47
N ALA A 77 -12.78 5.20 -8.23
CA ALA A 77 -12.88 4.27 -7.12
C ALA A 77 -14.30 4.16 -6.51
N GLY A 78 -15.31 4.85 -7.07
CA GLY A 78 -16.68 4.87 -6.53
C GLY A 78 -16.84 5.69 -5.24
N LEU A 79 -15.89 6.56 -4.92
CA LEU A 79 -15.87 7.40 -3.73
C LEU A 79 -16.32 8.83 -4.03
N ALA A 80 -16.81 9.50 -2.99
CA ALA A 80 -17.16 10.91 -3.07
C ALA A 80 -15.92 11.79 -3.19
N VAL A 81 -16.04 12.91 -3.89
CA VAL A 81 -15.01 13.95 -3.94
C VAL A 81 -15.07 14.78 -2.64
N PRO A 82 -13.92 15.18 -2.06
CA PRO A 82 -13.92 16.02 -0.88
C PRO A 82 -14.56 17.39 -1.18
N LYS A 83 -15.34 17.89 -0.22
CA LYS A 83 -16.01 19.20 -0.33
C LYS A 83 -15.06 20.39 -0.14
N THR A 84 -13.96 20.16 0.59
CA THR A 84 -12.98 21.18 0.97
C THR A 84 -11.59 20.69 0.60
N SER A 85 -10.80 21.50 -0.10
CA SER A 85 -9.39 21.24 -0.42
C SER A 85 -8.64 22.57 -0.58
N PRO A 86 -7.50 22.80 0.10
CA PRO A 86 -6.82 21.87 1.02
C PRO A 86 -7.57 21.70 2.35
N LEU A 87 -7.53 20.49 2.91
CA LEU A 87 -8.07 20.18 4.23
C LEU A 87 -6.99 20.45 5.28
N ARG A 88 -7.28 21.32 6.24
CA ARG A 88 -6.41 21.58 7.40
C ARG A 88 -6.86 20.74 8.58
N VAL A 89 -6.01 19.81 9.02
CA VAL A 89 -6.28 18.92 10.15
C VAL A 89 -5.19 19.15 11.19
N LYS A 90 -5.58 19.27 12.45
CA LYS A 90 -4.63 19.25 13.57
C LYS A 90 -4.37 17.79 13.95
N ALA A 91 -3.11 17.36 13.91
CA ALA A 91 -2.67 16.03 14.35
C ALA A 91 -3.19 15.70 15.76
N SER A 92 -3.42 14.41 16.03
CA SER A 92 -3.69 13.91 17.38
C SER A 92 -2.43 13.94 18.25
N ASP A 93 -2.58 13.60 19.53
CA ASP A 93 -1.43 13.34 20.41
C ASP A 93 -0.51 12.25 19.83
N ALA A 94 0.76 12.31 20.23
CA ALA A 94 1.88 11.62 19.59
C ALA A 94 1.65 10.10 19.46
N ILE A 95 1.91 9.56 18.28
CA ILE A 95 2.04 8.12 18.07
C ILE A 95 3.49 7.70 18.40
N PRO A 96 3.71 6.57 19.09
CA PRO A 96 5.06 6.14 19.50
C PRO A 96 5.90 5.67 18.31
N GLU A 97 7.20 5.93 18.38
CA GLU A 97 8.21 5.39 17.49
C GLU A 97 8.66 4.01 17.96
N ALA A 98 8.82 3.06 17.05
CA ALA A 98 9.37 1.74 17.35
C ALA A 98 10.82 1.87 17.82
N GLY A 99 11.16 1.16 18.90
CA GLY A 99 12.45 1.28 19.58
C GLY A 99 12.47 2.31 20.70
N SER A 100 11.39 3.07 20.90
CA SER A 100 11.22 3.94 22.07
C SER A 100 10.76 3.14 23.31
N ASP A 101 10.79 3.78 24.47
CA ASP A 101 10.28 3.21 25.73
C ASP A 101 8.78 2.81 25.65
N ALA A 102 8.03 3.41 24.71
CA ALA A 102 6.60 3.18 24.56
C ALA A 102 6.25 2.06 23.56
N LEU A 103 7.17 1.67 22.68
CA LEU A 103 6.90 0.68 21.63
C LEU A 103 8.17 -0.07 21.23
N SER A 104 8.20 -1.40 21.44
CA SER A 104 9.30 -2.24 20.99
C SER A 104 9.23 -2.52 19.49
N PHE A 105 10.39 -2.71 18.85
CA PHE A 105 10.48 -3.14 17.44
C PHE A 105 9.72 -4.44 17.20
N GLU A 106 9.88 -5.44 18.06
CA GLU A 106 9.20 -6.73 17.92
C GLU A 106 7.67 -6.58 17.88
N THR A 107 7.10 -5.72 18.74
CA THR A 107 5.65 -5.48 18.75
C THR A 107 5.21 -4.77 17.47
N PHE A 108 5.97 -3.75 17.05
CA PHE A 108 5.69 -3.03 15.82
C PHE A 108 5.72 -3.96 14.59
N ASP A 109 6.75 -4.79 14.47
CA ASP A 109 6.93 -5.71 13.34
C ASP A 109 5.82 -6.75 13.25
N GLN A 110 5.43 -7.33 14.40
CA GLN A 110 4.33 -8.29 14.47
C GLN A 110 3.00 -7.65 14.01
N VAL A 111 2.70 -6.44 14.50
CA VAL A 111 1.48 -5.72 14.11
C VAL A 111 1.55 -5.25 12.66
N SER A 112 2.70 -4.78 12.19
CA SER A 112 2.95 -4.36 10.81
C SER A 112 2.72 -5.50 9.83
N GLN A 113 3.34 -6.66 10.07
CA GLN A 113 3.17 -7.84 9.23
C GLN A 113 1.70 -8.29 9.17
N ARG A 114 1.07 -8.45 10.34
CA ARG A 114 -0.35 -8.81 10.43
C ARG A 114 -1.25 -7.81 9.69
N THR A 115 -0.93 -6.53 9.77
CA THR A 115 -1.69 -5.47 9.09
C THR A 115 -1.58 -5.59 7.57
N ARG A 116 -0.38 -5.81 7.04
CA ARG A 116 -0.15 -6.01 5.60
C ARG A 116 -0.84 -7.26 5.06
N ASP A 117 -0.81 -8.36 5.82
CA ASP A 117 -1.51 -9.60 5.46
C ASP A 117 -3.04 -9.37 5.37
N LEU A 118 -3.61 -8.66 6.34
CA LEU A 118 -5.04 -8.37 6.36
C LEU A 118 -5.46 -7.35 5.29
N LEU A 119 -4.62 -6.36 4.99
CA LEU A 119 -4.83 -5.46 3.85
C LEU A 119 -4.77 -6.22 2.51
N SER A 120 -3.88 -7.18 2.37
CA SER A 120 -3.79 -8.05 1.18
C SER A 120 -5.08 -8.87 0.95
N LEU A 121 -5.79 -9.19 2.03
CA LEU A 121 -7.08 -9.87 2.02
C LEU A 121 -8.29 -8.92 1.89
N ALA A 122 -8.09 -7.60 1.87
CA ALA A 122 -9.19 -6.66 1.73
C ALA A 122 -9.84 -6.73 0.34
N ASP A 123 -11.15 -6.50 0.26
CA ASP A 123 -11.86 -6.47 -1.01
C ASP A 123 -11.38 -5.33 -1.91
N HIS A 124 -11.25 -4.14 -1.32
CA HIS A 124 -10.80 -2.93 -2.01
C HIS A 124 -9.71 -2.24 -1.20
N LEU A 125 -8.64 -1.88 -1.88
CA LEU A 125 -7.59 -1.01 -1.37
C LEU A 125 -7.69 0.36 -2.03
N TYR A 126 -7.58 1.39 -1.22
CA TYR A 126 -7.53 2.77 -1.63
C TYR A 126 -6.17 3.31 -1.25
N CYS A 127 -5.47 3.86 -2.24
CA CYS A 127 -4.10 4.28 -2.08
C CYS A 127 -3.89 5.76 -2.39
N PRO A 128 -4.27 6.68 -1.49
CA PRO A 128 -3.93 8.09 -1.59
C PRO A 128 -2.40 8.28 -1.65
N GLU A 129 -1.95 9.02 -2.65
CA GLU A 129 -0.55 9.43 -2.79
C GLU A 129 -0.42 10.95 -2.95
N GLY A 130 0.63 11.52 -2.39
CA GLY A 130 0.92 12.95 -2.45
C GLY A 130 2.19 13.30 -1.68
N HIS A 131 2.35 14.57 -1.34
CA HIS A 131 3.38 15.03 -0.41
C HIS A 131 2.78 15.41 0.95
N VAL A 132 3.56 15.26 2.01
CA VAL A 132 3.21 15.84 3.32
C VAL A 132 3.12 17.37 3.18
N PRO A 133 2.06 18.03 3.67
CA PRO A 133 1.89 19.47 3.54
C PRO A 133 3.12 20.28 3.97
N GLY A 134 3.50 21.28 3.15
CA GLY A 134 4.68 22.12 3.37
C GLY A 134 6.01 21.45 3.02
N THR A 135 6.01 20.26 2.43
CA THR A 135 7.23 19.49 2.11
C THR A 135 7.15 18.87 0.71
N LYS A 136 8.26 18.26 0.27
CA LYS A 136 8.30 17.43 -0.95
C LYS A 136 8.40 15.93 -0.63
N THR A 137 8.21 15.54 0.63
CA THR A 137 8.33 14.14 1.05
C THR A 137 7.13 13.35 0.54
N GLY A 138 7.38 12.41 -0.37
CA GLY A 138 6.36 11.55 -0.95
C GLY A 138 5.77 10.58 0.07
N VAL A 139 4.45 10.41 0.01
CA VAL A 139 3.67 9.55 0.90
C VAL A 139 2.78 8.63 0.08
N ARG A 140 2.74 7.35 0.45
CA ARG A 140 1.69 6.40 0.05
C ARG A 140 0.91 6.00 1.30
N VAL A 141 -0.40 6.21 1.29
CA VAL A 141 -1.28 5.60 2.30
C VAL A 141 -1.95 4.40 1.66
N ILE A 142 -1.92 3.23 2.30
CA ILE A 142 -2.59 2.00 1.86
C ILE A 142 -3.70 1.70 2.86
N THR A 143 -4.95 1.77 2.43
CA THR A 143 -6.08 1.56 3.34
C THR A 143 -7.25 0.81 2.70
N ASN A 144 -7.98 0.05 3.51
CA ASN A 144 -9.29 -0.50 3.12
C ASN A 144 -10.47 0.47 3.42
N ALA A 145 -10.20 1.62 4.03
CA ALA A 145 -11.21 2.60 4.44
C ALA A 145 -11.43 3.70 3.38
N GLY A 146 -12.46 3.55 2.55
CA GLY A 146 -12.74 4.52 1.47
C GLY A 146 -13.05 5.94 1.95
N HIS A 147 -13.60 6.09 3.16
CA HIS A 147 -13.91 7.40 3.72
C HIS A 147 -12.64 8.18 4.13
N LEU A 148 -11.58 7.48 4.57
CA LEU A 148 -10.28 8.09 4.85
C LEU A 148 -9.60 8.53 3.56
N ALA A 149 -9.66 7.72 2.51
CA ALA A 149 -9.07 8.05 1.22
C ALA A 149 -9.55 9.41 0.68
N THR A 150 -10.85 9.69 0.82
CA THR A 150 -11.44 10.98 0.42
C THR A 150 -10.82 12.16 1.18
N SER A 151 -10.61 12.00 2.49
CA SER A 151 -10.07 13.06 3.34
C SER A 151 -8.56 13.24 3.17
N LEU A 152 -7.84 12.14 2.96
CA LEU A 152 -6.40 12.12 2.74
C LEU A 152 -6.00 12.81 1.44
N VAL A 153 -6.76 12.60 0.36
CA VAL A 153 -6.55 13.32 -0.92
C VAL A 153 -6.74 14.82 -0.77
N ALA A 154 -7.62 15.26 0.15
CA ALA A 154 -7.81 16.67 0.43
C ALA A 154 -6.71 17.26 1.32
N TYR A 155 -6.12 16.43 2.18
CA TYR A 155 -5.06 16.81 3.12
C TYR A 155 -3.68 16.87 2.44
N LEU A 156 -3.32 15.83 1.69
CA LEU A 156 -2.01 15.71 1.03
C LEU A 156 -1.84 16.75 -0.08
N GLU A 157 -0.61 17.24 -0.23
CA GLU A 157 -0.26 18.08 -1.37
C GLU A 157 -0.12 17.24 -2.63
N ARG A 158 -0.50 17.81 -3.76
CA ARG A 158 -0.49 17.08 -5.03
C ARG A 158 0.95 16.84 -5.50
N ALA A 159 1.30 15.57 -5.69
CA ALA A 159 2.55 15.18 -6.34
C ALA A 159 2.38 15.05 -7.87
N PRO A 160 3.43 15.34 -8.66
CA PRO A 160 3.44 15.03 -10.09
C PRO A 160 3.21 13.54 -10.33
N ARG A 161 2.31 13.19 -11.26
CA ARG A 161 2.04 11.80 -11.60
C ARG A 161 3.18 11.25 -12.47
N LYS A 162 4.17 10.63 -11.83
CA LYS A 162 5.17 9.78 -12.49
C LYS A 162 4.69 8.33 -12.53
N GLU A 163 5.40 7.48 -13.26
CA GLU A 163 5.26 6.03 -13.09
C GLU A 163 5.25 5.69 -11.60
N PRO A 164 4.39 4.74 -11.16
CA PRO A 164 4.32 4.41 -9.75
C PRO A 164 5.73 4.10 -9.24
N PRO A 165 6.25 4.87 -8.27
CA PRO A 165 7.54 4.55 -7.70
C PRO A 165 7.42 3.23 -6.96
N GLU A 166 8.49 2.42 -7.01
CA GLU A 166 8.56 1.12 -6.32
C GLU A 166 8.19 1.29 -4.84
N SER A 167 8.80 2.26 -4.15
CA SER A 167 8.37 2.69 -2.82
C SER A 167 8.49 4.22 -2.65
N LEU A 168 7.70 4.77 -1.72
CA LEU A 168 7.75 6.17 -1.33
C LEU A 168 8.47 6.32 0.01
N PRO A 169 9.08 7.49 0.31
CA PRO A 169 9.80 7.70 1.56
C PRO A 169 8.97 7.43 2.82
N ILE A 170 7.64 7.63 2.75
CA ILE A 170 6.72 7.30 3.83
C ILE A 170 5.61 6.40 3.28
N THR A 171 5.47 5.22 3.87
CA THR A 171 4.35 4.30 3.60
C THR A 171 3.51 4.13 4.87
N VAL A 172 2.20 4.38 4.75
CA VAL A 172 1.25 4.29 5.85
C VAL A 172 0.26 3.16 5.60
N TYR A 173 0.21 2.19 6.49
CA TYR A 173 -0.74 1.09 6.48
C TYR A 173 -1.89 1.41 7.43
N VAL A 174 -3.11 1.59 6.90
CA VAL A 174 -4.30 1.88 7.70
C VAL A 174 -5.35 0.79 7.51
N LEU A 175 -5.54 -0.02 8.54
CA LEU A 175 -6.48 -1.14 8.53
C LEU A 175 -7.68 -0.87 9.42
N GLU A 176 -8.86 -0.79 8.81
CA GLU A 176 -10.14 -0.80 9.52
C GLU A 176 -10.75 -2.19 9.59
N GLN A 177 -11.06 -2.66 10.80
CA GLN A 177 -11.74 -3.94 11.03
C GLN A 177 -12.94 -3.76 11.96
N ALA A 178 -14.13 -4.13 11.48
CA ALA A 178 -15.38 -3.95 12.22
C ALA A 178 -15.40 -4.70 13.58
N ASP A 179 -14.72 -5.85 13.63
CA ASP A 179 -14.79 -6.81 14.74
C ASP A 179 -13.59 -6.73 15.70
N THR A 180 -12.67 -5.78 15.48
CA THR A 180 -11.48 -5.65 16.32
C THR A 180 -11.74 -4.61 17.42
N SER A 181 -11.50 -4.99 18.68
CA SER A 181 -11.49 -4.08 19.83
C SER A 181 -10.12 -3.44 20.09
N GLU A 182 -9.08 -3.99 19.49
CA GLU A 182 -7.70 -3.51 19.59
C GLU A 182 -7.50 -2.29 18.67
N SER A 183 -6.95 -1.21 19.23
CA SER A 183 -6.47 -0.07 18.46
C SER A 183 -4.96 0.00 18.58
N PHE A 184 -4.28 0.20 17.46
CA PHE A 184 -2.83 0.35 17.42
C PHE A 184 -2.48 1.55 16.54
N ALA A 185 -1.47 2.31 16.95
CA ALA A 185 -0.84 3.33 16.13
C ALA A 185 0.63 3.42 16.51
N GLY A 186 1.52 3.35 15.53
CA GLY A 186 2.96 3.49 15.71
C GLY A 186 3.67 3.73 14.39
N PHE A 187 4.92 4.16 14.44
CA PHE A 187 5.76 4.29 13.26
C PHE A 187 7.19 3.81 13.52
N ALA A 188 7.91 3.49 12.46
CA ALA A 188 9.33 3.12 12.50
C ALA A 188 10.09 3.83 11.37
N ILE A 189 11.35 4.16 11.62
CA ILE A 189 12.30 4.59 10.62
C ILE A 189 13.27 3.43 10.36
N GLU A 190 13.39 3.05 9.09
CA GLU A 190 14.22 1.94 8.63
C GLU A 190 15.23 2.46 7.61
N GLU A 191 16.45 1.90 7.63
CA GLU A 191 17.45 2.16 6.60
C GLU A 191 17.37 1.08 5.52
N ILE A 192 17.23 1.49 4.27
CA ILE A 192 17.23 0.61 3.10
C ILE A 192 18.37 0.98 2.16
N GLU A 193 18.89 0.00 1.44
CA GLU A 193 19.87 0.23 0.38
C GLU A 193 19.14 0.51 -0.94
N VAL A 194 19.44 1.63 -1.58
CA VAL A 194 18.84 2.01 -2.86
C VAL A 194 19.92 2.11 -3.93
N SER A 195 19.68 1.50 -5.09
CA SER A 195 20.60 1.59 -6.22
C SER A 195 20.68 3.02 -6.75
N THR A 196 21.88 3.59 -6.78
CA THR A 196 22.16 4.92 -7.34
C THR A 196 22.14 4.92 -8.87
N ALA A 197 22.27 3.76 -9.51
CA ALA A 197 22.27 3.61 -10.97
C ALA A 197 20.88 3.76 -11.60
N ALA A 198 19.81 3.45 -10.84
CA ALA A 198 18.42 3.61 -11.30
C ALA A 198 18.03 5.08 -11.54
N ALA A 199 18.78 6.03 -10.98
CA ALA A 199 18.59 7.46 -11.23
C ALA A 199 19.27 7.94 -12.53
N ALA A 200 20.19 7.16 -13.11
CA ALA A 200 21.05 7.61 -14.21
C ALA A 200 20.66 7.02 -15.58
N ASN A 201 20.14 5.79 -15.66
CA ASN A 201 19.86 5.14 -16.96
C ASN A 201 18.58 4.30 -16.93
N ALA A 202 17.47 4.86 -17.42
CA ALA A 202 16.24 4.10 -17.71
C ALA A 202 16.38 3.17 -18.94
N ASP A 203 17.53 3.20 -19.63
CA ASP A 203 17.78 2.48 -20.89
C ASP A 203 18.78 1.32 -20.74
N GLN A 204 19.15 0.91 -19.52
CA GLN A 204 20.12 -0.17 -19.34
C GLN A 204 19.45 -1.54 -19.52
N GLU A 205 19.57 -2.03 -20.75
CA GLU A 205 19.24 -3.38 -21.23
C GLU A 205 19.75 -4.44 -20.23
N TRP A 206 18.91 -5.44 -19.93
CA TRP A 206 19.23 -6.56 -19.03
C TRP A 206 20.43 -7.35 -19.56
N THR A 207 21.65 -6.97 -19.18
CA THR A 207 22.86 -7.66 -19.62
C THR A 207 23.09 -8.92 -18.79
N THR A 208 23.39 -10.00 -19.49
CA THR A 208 23.70 -11.35 -19.01
C THR A 208 24.81 -11.35 -17.95
N GLY A 209 24.44 -11.44 -16.67
CA GLY A 209 25.20 -12.09 -15.58
C GLY A 209 26.61 -11.61 -15.21
N GLU A 210 27.23 -10.70 -15.96
CA GLU A 210 28.61 -10.23 -15.76
C GLU A 210 28.68 -8.72 -15.44
N GLY A 211 27.62 -8.15 -14.88
CA GLY A 211 27.58 -6.75 -14.46
C GLY A 211 28.22 -6.55 -13.09
N THR A 212 29.06 -5.52 -12.95
CA THR A 212 29.47 -4.98 -11.65
C THR A 212 28.22 -4.54 -10.88
N ALA A 213 28.10 -4.94 -9.61
CA ALA A 213 26.96 -4.57 -8.77
C ALA A 213 26.78 -3.05 -8.78
N ALA A 214 25.57 -2.58 -9.05
CA ALA A 214 25.27 -1.16 -9.07
C ALA A 214 25.62 -0.52 -7.70
N PRO A 215 26.20 0.68 -7.68
CA PRO A 215 26.50 1.34 -6.41
C PRO A 215 25.21 1.57 -5.61
N MET A 216 25.20 1.11 -4.36
CA MET A 216 24.05 1.23 -3.45
C MET A 216 24.33 2.35 -2.44
N GLU A 217 23.30 3.13 -2.12
CA GLU A 217 23.36 4.14 -1.05
C GLU A 217 22.31 3.86 0.03
N PRO A 218 22.67 4.01 1.32
CA PRO A 218 21.72 3.91 2.41
C PRO A 218 20.76 5.10 2.37
N LYS A 219 19.47 4.80 2.48
CA LYS A 219 18.38 5.79 2.51
C LYS A 219 17.38 5.41 3.58
N SER A 220 16.96 6.38 4.37
CA SER A 220 15.90 6.16 5.36
C SER A 220 14.51 6.22 4.73
N VAL A 221 13.67 5.29 5.17
CA VAL A 221 12.24 5.22 4.86
C VAL A 221 11.46 5.10 6.15
N ALA A 222 10.21 5.53 6.12
CA ALA A 222 9.32 5.45 7.27
C ALA A 222 8.12 4.56 6.98
N SER A 223 7.81 3.70 7.94
CA SER A 223 6.61 2.87 7.96
C SER A 223 5.70 3.33 9.10
N VAL A 224 4.43 3.61 8.79
CA VAL A 224 3.42 3.97 9.79
C VAL A 224 2.33 2.91 9.78
N VAL A 225 1.94 2.39 10.94
CA VAL A 225 0.93 1.33 11.05
C VAL A 225 -0.18 1.81 11.98
N ILE A 226 -1.42 1.80 11.48
CA ILE A 226 -2.60 2.21 12.24
C ILE A 226 -3.70 1.17 12.04
N VAL A 227 -4.18 0.61 13.14
CA VAL A 227 -5.24 -0.41 13.16
C VAL A 227 -6.35 0.05 14.11
N GLY A 228 -7.60 -0.12 13.70
CA GLY A 228 -8.73 0.10 14.58
C GLY A 228 -10.08 -0.17 13.94
N LYS A 229 -11.16 -0.01 14.69
CA LYS A 229 -12.52 -0.19 14.18
C LYS A 229 -12.97 0.94 13.25
N LYS A 230 -12.60 2.16 13.62
CA LYS A 230 -12.84 3.39 12.87
C LYS A 230 -11.67 4.32 13.15
N VAL A 231 -10.77 4.45 12.20
CA VAL A 231 -9.53 5.20 12.37
C VAL A 231 -9.81 6.69 12.18
N ASP A 232 -9.32 7.50 13.11
CA ASP A 232 -9.42 8.97 13.00
C ASP A 232 -8.32 9.48 12.06
N LEU A 233 -8.69 10.33 11.11
CA LEU A 233 -7.78 11.04 10.23
C LEU A 233 -6.66 11.77 11.00
N LYS A 234 -6.95 12.29 12.20
CA LYS A 234 -5.96 12.99 13.03
C LYS A 234 -4.78 12.11 13.42
N VAL A 235 -5.02 10.81 13.64
CA VAL A 235 -3.97 9.83 13.98
C VAL A 235 -3.10 9.54 12.76
N VAL A 236 -3.74 9.42 11.58
CA VAL A 236 -3.01 9.27 10.31
C VAL A 236 -2.12 10.48 10.04
N VAL A 237 -2.66 11.68 10.22
CA VAL A 237 -1.92 12.94 10.09
C VAL A 237 -0.77 13.03 11.08
N ALA A 238 -0.97 12.62 12.35
CA ALA A 238 0.09 12.58 13.34
C ALA A 238 1.25 11.68 12.89
N GLY A 239 0.95 10.48 12.35
CA GLY A 239 2.00 9.60 11.84
C GLY A 239 2.75 10.17 10.64
N LEU A 240 2.04 10.79 9.69
CA LEU A 240 2.68 11.45 8.54
C LEU A 240 3.65 12.55 8.97
N GLU A 241 3.22 13.44 9.87
CA GLU A 241 4.04 14.56 10.33
C GLU A 241 5.23 14.10 11.20
N LEU A 242 5.03 13.11 12.07
CA LEU A 242 6.10 12.58 12.92
C LEU A 242 7.15 11.83 12.10
N SER A 243 6.74 10.96 11.19
CA SER A 243 7.65 10.26 10.29
C SER A 243 8.42 11.23 9.38
N GLN A 244 7.77 12.28 8.88
CA GLN A 244 8.47 13.30 8.08
C GLN A 244 9.55 14.02 8.89
N LYS A 245 9.27 14.37 10.15
CA LYS A 245 10.25 15.01 11.03
C LYS A 245 11.41 14.08 11.37
N ALA A 246 11.12 12.81 11.66
CA ALA A 246 12.12 11.81 11.98
C ALA A 246 13.05 11.54 10.78
N LEU A 247 12.50 11.40 9.56
CA LEU A 247 13.30 11.28 8.34
C LEU A 247 14.20 12.50 8.10
N ALA A 248 13.68 13.71 8.31
CA ALA A 248 14.48 14.93 8.15
C ALA A 248 15.61 15.02 9.18
N ALA A 249 15.37 14.58 10.42
CA ALA A 249 16.39 14.55 11.47
C ALA A 249 17.50 13.53 11.14
N ASP A 250 17.11 12.33 10.68
CA ASP A 250 18.05 11.29 10.28
C ASP A 250 18.91 11.68 9.08
N GLU A 251 18.34 12.37 8.08
CA GLU A 251 19.09 12.88 6.93
C GLU A 251 20.17 13.88 7.36
N VAL A 252 19.86 14.80 8.29
CA VAL A 252 20.81 15.76 8.86
C VAL A 252 21.93 15.04 9.64
N GLU A 253 21.59 14.03 10.44
CA GLU A 253 22.59 13.25 11.17
C GLU A 253 23.54 12.50 10.20
N ARG A 254 22.99 11.95 9.13
CA ARG A 254 23.76 11.24 8.10
C ARG A 254 24.71 12.18 7.35
N GLU A 255 24.25 13.36 6.96
CA GLU A 255 25.09 14.37 6.32
C GLU A 255 26.24 14.80 7.25
N ALA A 256 25.98 14.98 8.54
CA ALA A 256 27.01 15.29 9.52
C ALA A 256 28.05 14.16 9.66
N LYS A 257 27.63 12.89 9.66
CA LYS A 257 28.54 11.73 9.68
C LYS A 257 29.40 11.64 8.42
N LYS A 258 28.82 11.92 7.23
CA LYS A 258 29.55 11.94 5.96
C LYS A 258 30.63 13.04 5.90
N GLN A 259 30.42 14.17 6.57
CA GLN A 259 31.40 15.26 6.62
C GLN A 259 32.56 14.99 7.60
N GLN A 260 32.41 14.03 8.51
CA GLN A 260 33.41 13.65 9.51
C GLN A 260 34.26 12.44 9.09
N ALA A 261 33.83 11.70 8.07
CA ALA A 261 34.53 10.54 7.50
C ALA A 261 35.43 10.94 6.33
#